data_AF-A0A9P0K886-F1
#
_entry.id   AF-A0A9P0K886-F1
#
_cell.length_a   1.000
_cell.length_b   1.000
_cell.length_c   1.000
_cell.angle_alpha   90.00
_cell.angle_beta   90.00
_cell.angle_gamma   90.00
#
_symmetry.space_group_name_H-M   'P 1'
#
loop_
_entity.id
_entity.type
_entity.pdbx_description
1 polymer ?
#
loop_
_entity_poly.entity_id
_entity_poly.type
_entity_poly.pdbx_seq_one_letter_code
_entity_poly.pdbx_strand_id
1 'polypeptide(L)'
;MGMIFLVKSSSLLHRKKLINEMALTPAEKQRRYRLKLKLDPVKNDEAKKKHLERYHAKKKLVKDMTEREHRAAKRRWKIANKKRRERQKAAQQLVENPPSTPRSGTPDSPRCRGRKPVRRDRSALYRQNVKLQEELERLKKKCNKYKKRYQRAIQPRINPDNNKYSTLSNAIRVHYKGLTTVKEKRALRQVFHGEAIPKSKMKTAIVRETLGIDQLKRKLTLSKKSRSSLIATMFLELQRESEKL
;
A
#
# COMPACT_ATOMS: atom_id res chain seq x y z
N MET A 1 -13.00 85.91 28.59
CA MET A 1 -13.18 86.20 27.15
C MET A 1 -12.34 85.20 26.39
N GLY A 2 -12.80 84.38 25.45
CA GLY A 2 -14.09 84.16 24.80
C GLY A 2 -13.76 83.21 23.65
N MET A 3 -14.37 82.01 23.65
CA MET A 3 -14.19 80.95 22.65
C MET A 3 -14.60 81.41 21.24
N ILE A 4 -13.82 81.10 20.20
CA ILE A 4 -14.30 81.06 18.80
C ILE A 4 -13.79 79.79 18.07
N PHE A 5 -14.67 78.79 18.08
CA PHE A 5 -15.13 77.92 17.00
C PHE A 5 -14.16 77.21 16.03
N LEU A 6 -14.05 75.91 16.28
CA LEU A 6 -13.53 74.84 15.42
C LEU A 6 -14.70 74.14 14.67
N VAL A 7 -15.16 74.65 13.51
CA VAL A 7 -16.19 73.96 12.70
C VAL A 7 -15.95 74.16 11.19
N LYS A 8 -14.98 73.44 10.60
CA LYS A 8 -14.83 73.38 9.12
C LYS A 8 -14.37 72.01 8.57
N SER A 9 -14.71 70.89 9.23
CA SER A 9 -14.22 69.55 8.82
C SER A 9 -15.28 68.61 8.25
N SER A 10 -16.58 68.92 8.34
CA SER A 10 -17.68 67.99 8.01
C SER A 10 -18.21 68.08 6.56
N SER A 11 -17.95 69.18 5.83
CA SER A 11 -18.53 69.41 4.49
C SER A 11 -17.75 68.73 3.35
N LEU A 12 -16.44 68.50 3.52
CA LEU A 12 -15.59 67.84 2.50
C LEU A 12 -15.83 66.32 2.42
N LEU A 13 -16.30 65.70 3.50
CA LEU A 13 -16.61 64.26 3.52
C LEU A 13 -17.93 63.92 2.83
N HIS A 14 -18.93 64.82 2.89
CA HIS A 14 -20.22 64.62 2.21
C HIS A 14 -20.11 64.79 0.69
N ARG A 15 -19.24 65.69 0.19
CA ARG A 15 -19.06 65.93 -1.25
C ARG A 15 -18.39 64.77 -1.98
N LYS A 16 -17.45 64.05 -1.34
CA LYS A 16 -16.83 62.83 -1.91
C LYS A 16 -17.81 61.65 -2.00
N LYS A 17 -18.83 61.59 -1.13
CA LYS A 17 -19.84 60.52 -1.12
C LYS A 17 -20.82 60.65 -2.29
N LEU A 18 -21.27 61.88 -2.59
CA LEU A 18 -22.16 62.17 -3.74
C LEU A 18 -21.48 61.97 -5.11
N ILE A 19 -20.18 62.25 -5.23
CA ILE A 19 -19.43 62.00 -6.48
C ILE A 19 -19.29 60.48 -6.74
N ASN A 20 -19.17 59.66 -5.69
CA ASN A 20 -19.17 58.20 -5.82
C ASN A 20 -20.57 57.61 -6.11
N GLU A 21 -21.66 58.31 -5.79
CA GLU A 21 -23.03 57.89 -6.14
C GLU A 21 -23.40 58.20 -7.60
N MET A 22 -22.79 59.23 -8.22
CA MET A 22 -22.91 59.47 -9.67
C MET A 22 -21.94 58.64 -10.51
N ALA A 23 -20.88 58.11 -9.89
CA ALA A 23 -19.95 57.19 -10.52
C ALA A 23 -20.57 55.78 -10.57
N LEU A 24 -20.98 55.34 -11.76
CA LEU A 24 -21.50 53.98 -11.99
C LEU A 24 -20.67 52.93 -11.25
N THR A 25 -21.36 52.06 -10.51
CA THR A 25 -20.71 50.96 -9.79
C THR A 25 -19.96 50.07 -10.79
N PRO A 26 -18.88 49.38 -10.37
CA PRO A 26 -18.17 48.45 -11.27
C PRO A 26 -19.09 47.41 -11.92
N ALA A 27 -20.12 46.95 -11.20
CA ALA A 27 -21.14 46.04 -11.71
C ALA A 27 -21.99 46.66 -12.81
N GLU A 28 -22.43 47.92 -12.64
CA GLU A 28 -23.20 48.64 -13.66
C GLU A 28 -22.36 48.99 -14.88
N LYS A 29 -21.08 49.37 -14.70
CA LYS A 29 -20.13 49.55 -15.80
C LYS A 29 -19.99 48.28 -16.62
N GLN A 30 -19.83 47.11 -15.97
CA GLN A 30 -19.80 45.83 -16.67
C GLN A 30 -21.13 45.49 -17.36
N ARG A 31 -22.28 45.79 -16.73
CA ARG A 31 -23.60 45.56 -17.33
C ARG A 31 -23.77 46.39 -18.61
N ARG A 32 -23.48 47.70 -18.55
CA ARG A 32 -23.53 48.59 -19.72
C ARG A 32 -22.56 48.16 -20.82
N TYR A 33 -21.34 47.75 -20.46
CA TYR A 33 -20.37 47.21 -21.40
C TYR A 33 -20.87 45.93 -22.10
N ARG A 34 -21.45 44.99 -21.36
CA ARG A 34 -22.05 43.76 -21.94
C ARG A 34 -23.22 44.08 -22.86
N LEU A 35 -24.04 45.07 -22.52
CA LEU A 35 -25.15 45.53 -23.38
C LEU A 35 -24.60 46.16 -24.67
N LYS A 36 -23.61 47.05 -24.58
CA LYS A 36 -22.92 47.64 -25.74
C LYS A 36 -22.30 46.57 -26.64
N LEU A 37 -21.64 45.56 -26.05
CA LEU A 37 -21.04 44.45 -26.79
C LEU A 37 -22.08 43.56 -27.48
N LYS A 38 -23.30 43.44 -26.93
CA LYS A 38 -24.39 42.67 -27.56
C LYS A 38 -25.01 43.40 -28.75
N LEU A 39 -25.01 44.73 -28.74
CA LEU A 39 -25.55 45.56 -29.81
C LEU A 39 -24.67 45.54 -31.07
N ASP A 40 -23.35 45.38 -30.91
CA ASP A 40 -22.39 45.28 -32.03
C ASP A 40 -22.10 43.79 -32.35
N PRO A 41 -22.73 43.17 -33.38
CA PRO A 41 -22.56 41.74 -33.67
C PRO A 41 -21.12 41.36 -34.02
N VAL A 42 -20.42 42.19 -34.80
CA VAL A 42 -19.02 41.97 -35.22
C VAL A 42 -18.09 41.87 -34.01
N LYS A 43 -18.20 42.82 -33.07
CA LYS A 43 -17.37 42.83 -31.85
C LYS A 43 -17.74 41.69 -30.90
N ASN A 44 -19.01 41.31 -30.84
CA ASN A 44 -19.46 40.16 -30.06
C ASN A 44 -18.83 38.86 -30.58
N ASP A 45 -18.82 38.68 -31.90
CA ASP A 45 -18.27 37.47 -32.52
C ASP A 45 -16.74 37.42 -32.41
N GLU A 46 -16.04 38.55 -32.55
CA GLU A 46 -14.62 38.65 -32.21
C GLU A 46 -14.34 38.30 -30.74
N ALA A 47 -15.17 38.78 -29.81
CA ALA A 47 -15.02 38.48 -28.39
C ALA A 47 -15.25 36.98 -28.10
N LYS A 48 -16.25 36.37 -28.74
CA LYS A 48 -16.48 34.91 -28.67
C LYS A 48 -15.31 34.14 -29.28
N LYS A 49 -14.79 34.56 -30.43
CA LYS A 49 -13.64 33.95 -31.09
C LYS A 49 -12.40 34.00 -30.20
N LYS A 50 -12.04 35.18 -29.67
CA LYS A 50 -10.93 35.35 -28.71
C LYS A 50 -11.13 34.56 -27.42
N HIS A 51 -12.37 34.32 -27.00
CA HIS A 51 -12.67 33.48 -25.84
C HIS A 51 -12.44 32.00 -26.15
N LEU A 52 -12.93 31.53 -27.30
CA LEU A 52 -12.72 30.15 -27.78
C LEU A 52 -11.22 29.87 -27.97
N GLU A 53 -10.48 30.78 -28.59
CA GLU A 53 -9.02 30.68 -28.76
C GLU A 53 -8.31 30.51 -27.41
N ARG A 54 -8.62 31.37 -26.43
CA ARG A 54 -8.06 31.25 -25.07
C ARG A 54 -8.47 29.95 -24.37
N TYR A 55 -9.70 29.49 -24.60
CA TYR A 55 -10.21 28.24 -24.05
C TYR A 55 -9.44 27.03 -24.61
N HIS A 56 -9.28 26.98 -25.94
CA HIS A 56 -8.56 25.91 -26.65
C HIS A 56 -7.06 25.95 -26.37
N ALA A 57 -6.45 27.13 -26.24
CA ALA A 57 -5.04 27.26 -25.86
C ALA A 57 -4.73 26.56 -24.50
N LYS A 58 -5.70 26.54 -23.58
CA LYS A 58 -5.55 25.91 -22.26
C LYS A 58 -6.00 24.44 -22.22
N LYS A 59 -6.69 23.95 -23.24
CA LYS A 59 -7.37 22.64 -23.23
C LYS A 59 -7.06 21.85 -24.49
N LYS A 60 -6.50 20.64 -24.31
CA LYS A 60 -6.38 19.67 -25.41
C LYS A 60 -7.76 19.28 -25.92
N LEU A 61 -7.95 19.29 -27.24
CA LEU A 61 -9.13 18.72 -27.86
C LEU A 61 -9.10 17.20 -27.73
N VAL A 62 -10.27 16.57 -27.81
CA VAL A 62 -10.38 15.10 -27.71
C VAL A 62 -9.58 14.39 -28.81
N LYS A 63 -9.50 14.99 -30.00
CA LYS A 63 -8.72 14.46 -31.14
C LYS A 63 -7.21 14.44 -30.84
N ASP A 64 -6.73 15.38 -30.04
CA ASP A 64 -5.30 15.55 -29.72
C ASP A 64 -4.89 14.82 -28.43
N MET A 65 -5.82 14.08 -27.82
CA MET A 65 -5.56 13.34 -26.59
C MET A 65 -5.17 11.90 -26.88
N THR A 66 -4.17 11.41 -26.16
CA THR A 66 -3.85 9.97 -26.16
C THR A 66 -5.00 9.17 -25.55
N GLU A 67 -5.15 7.90 -25.92
CA GLU A 67 -6.21 7.04 -25.36
C GLU A 67 -6.19 6.95 -23.83
N ARG A 68 -4.99 7.00 -23.24
CA ARG A 68 -4.81 6.94 -21.78
C ARG A 68 -5.34 8.21 -21.12
N GLU A 69 -5.02 9.38 -21.67
CA GLU A 69 -5.54 10.67 -21.22
C GLU A 69 -7.06 10.73 -21.42
N HIS A 70 -7.57 10.23 -22.56
CA HIS A 70 -9.01 10.21 -22.84
C HIS A 70 -9.76 9.35 -21.82
N ARG A 71 -9.24 8.16 -21.49
CA ARG A 71 -9.76 7.32 -20.42
C ARG A 71 -9.75 8.04 -19.07
N ALA A 72 -8.67 8.75 -18.73
CA ALA A 72 -8.57 9.50 -17.48
C ALA A 72 -9.58 10.66 -17.42
N ALA A 73 -9.71 11.45 -18.49
CA ALA A 73 -10.69 12.53 -18.60
C ALA A 73 -12.13 12.01 -18.48
N LYS A 74 -12.45 10.89 -19.15
CA LYS A 74 -13.77 10.24 -19.06
C LYS A 74 -14.07 9.77 -17.64
N ARG A 75 -13.08 9.22 -16.91
CA ARG A 75 -13.25 8.87 -15.48
C ARG A 75 -13.52 10.10 -14.62
N ARG A 76 -12.73 11.17 -14.78
CA ARG A 76 -12.93 12.43 -14.04
C ARG A 76 -14.30 13.02 -14.32
N TRP A 77 -14.73 13.04 -15.57
CA TRP A 77 -16.07 13.48 -15.98
C TRP A 77 -17.17 12.66 -15.32
N LYS A 78 -17.07 11.32 -15.33
CA LYS A 78 -18.05 10.45 -14.65
C LYS A 78 -18.16 10.77 -13.15
N ILE A 79 -17.04 10.98 -12.47
CA ILE A 79 -17.01 11.34 -11.04
C ILE A 79 -17.65 12.72 -10.81
N ALA A 80 -17.26 13.73 -11.60
CA ALA A 80 -17.79 15.07 -11.48
C ALA A 80 -19.30 15.12 -11.77
N ASN A 81 -19.76 14.40 -12.80
CA ASN A 81 -21.17 14.31 -13.16
C ASN A 81 -21.99 13.59 -12.09
N LYS A 82 -21.44 12.54 -11.47
CA LYS A 82 -22.07 11.87 -10.32
C LYS A 82 -22.26 12.86 -9.15
N LYS A 83 -21.19 13.58 -8.77
CA LYS A 83 -21.25 14.61 -7.72
C LYS A 83 -22.27 15.72 -8.04
N ARG A 84 -22.33 16.16 -9.30
CA ARG A 84 -23.32 17.15 -9.76
C ARG A 84 -24.75 16.66 -9.54
N ARG A 85 -25.04 15.40 -9.93
CA ARG A 85 -26.36 14.79 -9.73
C ARG A 85 -26.71 14.64 -8.25
N GLU A 86 -25.76 14.25 -7.42
CA GLU A 86 -25.96 14.16 -5.97
C GLU A 86 -26.29 15.52 -5.36
N ARG A 87 -25.57 16.59 -5.74
CA ARG A 87 -25.88 17.96 -5.29
C ARG A 87 -27.24 18.44 -5.76
N GLN A 88 -27.60 18.17 -7.02
CA GLN A 88 -28.91 18.54 -7.55
C GLN A 88 -30.03 17.82 -6.79
N LYS A 89 -29.86 16.53 -6.49
CA LYS A 89 -30.81 15.77 -5.69
C LYS A 89 -30.93 16.32 -4.26
N ALA A 90 -29.81 16.65 -3.63
CA ALA A 90 -29.81 17.25 -2.29
C ALA A 90 -30.51 18.63 -2.28
N ALA A 91 -30.26 19.45 -3.31
CA ALA A 91 -30.93 20.74 -3.47
C ALA A 91 -32.45 20.57 -3.70
N GLN A 92 -32.87 19.60 -4.52
CA GLN A 92 -34.30 19.29 -4.70
C GLN A 92 -34.95 18.84 -3.40
N GLN A 93 -34.28 18.01 -2.59
CA GLN A 93 -34.79 17.58 -1.29
C GLN A 93 -34.97 18.74 -0.29
N LEU A 94 -34.14 19.78 -0.38
CA LEU A 94 -34.26 21.00 0.43
C LEU A 94 -35.43 21.89 -0.04
N VAL A 95 -35.75 21.87 -1.33
CA VAL A 95 -36.85 22.67 -1.90
C VAL A 95 -38.20 21.97 -1.72
N GLU A 96 -38.24 20.64 -1.82
CA GLU A 96 -39.48 19.84 -1.71
C GLU A 96 -39.95 19.60 -0.27
N ASN A 97 -39.07 19.77 0.73
CA ASN A 97 -39.44 19.69 2.15
C ASN A 97 -39.29 21.07 2.80
N PRO A 98 -40.32 21.95 2.78
CA PRO A 98 -40.36 23.02 3.75
C PRO A 98 -40.25 22.43 5.17
N PRO A 99 -39.67 23.13 6.15
CA PRO A 99 -39.56 22.62 7.51
C PRO A 99 -40.96 22.25 8.01
N SER A 100 -41.25 20.95 8.02
CA SER A 100 -42.53 20.45 8.50
C SER A 100 -42.60 20.78 9.98
N THR A 101 -43.67 21.49 10.36
CA THR A 101 -44.13 21.54 11.75
C THR A 101 -44.10 20.13 12.36
N PRO A 102 -43.75 19.98 13.65
CA PRO A 102 -43.56 18.68 14.27
C PRO A 102 -44.91 17.97 14.31
N ARG A 103 -45.13 17.10 13.32
CA ARG A 103 -46.34 16.29 13.25
C ARG A 103 -46.21 15.20 14.30
N SER A 104 -47.13 15.21 15.26
CA SER A 104 -47.28 14.16 16.26
C SER A 104 -47.28 12.79 15.58
N GLY A 105 -46.48 11.89 16.16
CA GLY A 105 -46.09 10.60 15.60
C GLY A 105 -47.26 9.87 14.96
N THR A 106 -47.23 9.77 13.64
CA THR A 106 -48.00 8.74 12.96
C THR A 106 -47.19 7.45 13.11
N PRO A 107 -47.71 6.39 13.76
CA PRO A 107 -46.98 5.14 13.88
C PRO A 107 -46.65 4.61 12.48
N ASP A 108 -45.41 4.15 12.30
CA ASP A 108 -44.95 3.57 11.04
C ASP A 108 -45.94 2.49 10.57
N SER A 109 -46.67 2.79 9.50
CA SER A 109 -47.64 1.85 8.95
C SER A 109 -46.90 0.57 8.52
N PRO A 110 -47.31 -0.63 9.00
CA PRO A 110 -46.67 -1.89 8.63
C PRO A 110 -46.80 -2.22 7.13
N ARG A 111 -47.62 -1.47 6.37
CA ARG A 111 -47.82 -1.63 4.92
C ARG A 111 -46.67 -1.11 4.05
N CYS A 112 -45.71 -0.34 4.59
CA CYS A 112 -44.55 0.12 3.83
C CYS A 112 -43.42 -0.94 3.69
N ARG A 113 -43.54 -2.10 4.36
CA ARG A 113 -42.63 -3.26 4.21
C ARG A 113 -42.92 -4.05 2.93
N GLY A 114 -42.80 -3.42 1.78
CA GLY A 114 -42.90 -4.10 0.49
C GLY A 114 -41.66 -4.94 0.16
N ARG A 115 -41.76 -5.82 -0.86
CA ARG A 115 -40.62 -6.61 -1.39
C ARG A 115 -39.44 -5.74 -1.89
N LYS A 116 -39.70 -4.48 -2.25
CA LYS A 116 -38.70 -3.55 -2.84
C LYS A 116 -37.60 -3.13 -1.84
N PRO A 117 -37.90 -2.64 -0.62
CA PRO A 117 -36.91 -2.43 0.44
C PRO A 117 -36.04 -3.66 0.71
N VAL A 118 -36.66 -4.82 0.94
CA VAL A 118 -35.94 -6.09 1.20
C VAL A 118 -34.97 -6.44 0.08
N ARG A 119 -35.37 -6.25 -1.19
CA ARG A 119 -34.49 -6.48 -2.34
C ARG A 119 -33.31 -5.50 -2.39
N ARG A 120 -33.52 -4.23 -2.02
CA ARG A 120 -32.44 -3.23 -1.93
C ARG A 120 -31.45 -3.59 -0.82
N ASP A 121 -31.96 -3.97 0.35
CA ASP A 121 -31.14 -4.33 1.51
C ASP A 121 -30.32 -5.59 1.23
N ARG A 122 -30.94 -6.63 0.66
CA ARG A 122 -30.22 -7.83 0.19
C ARG A 122 -29.13 -7.50 -0.82
N SER A 123 -29.43 -6.62 -1.77
CA SER A 123 -28.44 -6.20 -2.78
C SER A 123 -27.31 -5.37 -2.16
N ALA A 124 -27.59 -4.57 -1.13
CA ALA A 124 -26.59 -3.80 -0.40
C ALA A 124 -25.68 -4.73 0.41
N LEU A 125 -26.26 -5.69 1.15
CA LEU A 125 -25.53 -6.71 1.90
C LEU A 125 -24.64 -7.56 0.98
N TYR A 126 -25.14 -7.99 -0.18
CA TYR A 126 -24.33 -8.75 -1.13
C TYR A 126 -23.09 -7.95 -1.59
N ARG A 127 -23.25 -6.67 -1.92
CA ARG A 127 -22.12 -5.81 -2.30
C ARG A 127 -21.12 -5.62 -1.15
N GLN A 128 -21.61 -5.53 0.08
CA GLN A 128 -20.74 -5.45 1.26
C GLN A 128 -19.97 -6.76 1.47
N ASN A 129 -20.63 -7.91 1.36
CA ASN A 129 -19.98 -9.21 1.44
C ASN A 129 -18.88 -9.38 0.39
N VAL A 130 -19.12 -8.99 -0.86
CA VAL A 130 -18.10 -9.02 -1.92
C VAL A 130 -16.90 -8.14 -1.57
N LYS A 131 -17.12 -6.90 -1.09
CA LYS A 131 -16.03 -6.02 -0.65
C LYS A 131 -15.23 -6.61 0.50
N LEU A 132 -15.90 -7.18 1.51
CA LEU A 132 -15.24 -7.81 2.65
C LEU A 132 -14.41 -9.03 2.23
N GLN A 133 -14.90 -9.82 1.27
CA GLN A 133 -14.15 -10.94 0.69
C GLN A 133 -12.88 -10.46 -0.03
N GLU A 134 -12.98 -9.40 -0.84
CA GLU A 134 -11.83 -8.78 -1.52
C GLU A 134 -10.80 -8.24 -0.51
N GLU A 135 -11.27 -7.62 0.58
CA GLU A 135 -10.41 -7.12 1.67
C GLU A 135 -9.69 -8.26 2.39
N LEU A 136 -10.40 -9.35 2.71
CA LEU A 136 -9.81 -10.56 3.29
C LEU A 136 -8.74 -11.17 2.36
N GLU A 137 -9.00 -11.26 1.07
CA GLU A 137 -8.02 -11.77 0.10
C GLU A 137 -6.78 -10.86 0.03
N ARG A 138 -6.98 -9.54 0.02
CA ARG A 138 -5.88 -8.55 0.07
C ARG A 138 -5.05 -8.70 1.34
N LEU A 139 -5.67 -8.88 2.50
CA LEU A 139 -4.97 -9.09 3.77
C LEU A 139 -4.21 -10.42 3.77
N LYS A 140 -4.81 -11.52 3.31
CA LYS A 140 -4.13 -12.82 3.13
C LYS A 140 -2.87 -12.69 2.25
N LYS A 141 -2.96 -11.97 1.13
CA LYS A 141 -1.81 -11.67 0.25
C LYS A 141 -0.72 -10.88 0.99
N LYS A 142 -1.09 -9.88 1.78
CA LYS A 142 -0.14 -9.11 2.63
C LYS A 142 0.54 -10.01 3.66
N CYS A 143 -0.21 -10.80 4.42
CA CYS A 143 0.34 -11.73 5.41
C CYS A 143 1.33 -12.70 4.77
N ASN A 144 0.98 -13.30 3.63
CA ASN A 144 1.88 -14.19 2.90
C ASN A 144 3.15 -13.49 2.42
N LYS A 145 3.05 -12.25 1.94
CA LYS A 145 4.22 -11.44 1.56
C LYS A 145 5.17 -11.23 2.75
N TYR A 146 4.65 -10.84 3.91
CA TYR A 146 5.48 -10.60 5.10
C TYR A 146 6.04 -11.91 5.68
N LYS A 147 5.26 -12.98 5.70
CA LYS A 147 5.73 -14.33 6.09
C LYS A 147 6.92 -14.77 5.25
N LYS A 148 6.82 -14.66 3.92
CA LYS A 148 7.92 -14.99 2.99
C LYS A 148 9.14 -14.07 3.20
N ARG A 149 8.93 -12.78 3.46
CA ARG A 149 10.02 -11.83 3.74
C ARG A 149 10.76 -12.20 5.03
N TYR A 150 10.01 -12.49 6.09
CA TYR A 150 10.55 -12.93 7.37
C TYR A 150 11.35 -14.23 7.23
N GLN A 151 10.81 -15.22 6.51
CA GLN A 151 11.51 -16.47 6.22
C GLN A 151 12.83 -16.23 5.48
N ARG A 152 12.87 -15.33 4.49
CA ARG A 152 14.12 -14.97 3.78
C ARG A 152 15.12 -14.21 4.65
N ALA A 153 14.65 -13.43 5.62
CA ALA A 153 15.51 -12.68 6.54
C ALA A 153 16.14 -13.60 7.59
N ILE A 154 15.40 -14.62 8.04
CA ILE A 154 15.88 -15.61 9.01
C ILE A 154 16.72 -16.69 8.37
N GLN A 155 16.35 -17.15 7.17
CA GLN A 155 17.16 -18.14 6.50
C GLN A 155 18.54 -17.54 6.21
N PRO A 156 19.62 -18.16 6.73
CA PRO A 156 20.97 -17.69 6.42
C PRO A 156 21.11 -17.70 4.90
N ARG A 157 21.68 -16.62 4.34
CA ARG A 157 21.99 -16.58 2.91
C ARG A 157 22.86 -17.79 2.62
N ILE A 158 22.31 -18.77 1.90
CA ILE A 158 23.07 -19.94 1.44
C ILE A 158 24.09 -19.36 0.48
N ASN A 159 25.34 -19.18 0.94
CA ASN A 159 26.41 -18.70 0.08
C ASN A 159 26.52 -19.68 -1.09
N PRO A 160 26.38 -19.22 -2.34
CA PRO A 160 26.46 -20.09 -3.52
C PRO A 160 27.82 -20.81 -3.59
N ASP A 161 28.87 -20.20 -3.01
CA ASP A 161 30.21 -20.78 -2.93
C ASP A 161 30.27 -22.05 -2.07
N ASN A 162 29.43 -22.16 -1.03
CA ASN A 162 29.32 -23.39 -0.23
C ASN A 162 28.62 -24.53 -1.00
N ASN A 163 27.90 -24.22 -2.08
CA ASN A 163 27.19 -25.20 -2.88
C ASN A 163 27.99 -25.67 -4.11
N LYS A 164 29.12 -25.03 -4.45
CA LYS A 164 29.95 -25.38 -5.61
C LYS A 164 30.37 -26.86 -5.63
N TYR A 165 30.59 -27.43 -4.44
CA TYR A 165 30.96 -28.83 -4.27
C TYR A 165 29.85 -29.69 -3.65
N SER A 166 28.65 -29.15 -3.41
CA SER A 166 27.54 -29.88 -2.77
C SER A 166 27.03 -31.04 -3.65
N THR A 167 26.84 -30.78 -4.95
CA THR A 167 26.41 -31.82 -5.90
C THR A 167 27.45 -32.93 -6.03
N LEU A 168 28.73 -32.54 -6.17
CA LEU A 168 29.85 -33.49 -6.22
C LEU A 168 29.98 -34.27 -4.91
N SER A 169 29.84 -33.59 -3.77
CA SER A 169 29.89 -34.18 -2.44
C SER A 169 28.78 -35.22 -2.23
N ASN A 170 27.56 -34.89 -2.63
CA ASN A 170 26.43 -35.81 -2.57
C ASN A 170 26.59 -36.99 -3.53
N ALA A 171 27.10 -36.79 -4.75
CA ALA A 171 27.38 -37.85 -5.70
C ALA A 171 28.44 -38.84 -5.16
N ILE A 172 29.54 -38.33 -4.60
CA ILE A 172 30.58 -39.15 -3.95
C ILE A 172 30.00 -39.93 -2.76
N ARG A 173 29.15 -39.28 -1.95
CA ARG A 173 28.51 -39.91 -0.78
C ARG A 173 27.57 -41.04 -1.19
N VAL A 174 26.76 -40.84 -2.23
CA VAL A 174 25.86 -41.88 -2.78
C VAL A 174 26.68 -43.05 -3.30
N HIS A 175 27.72 -42.77 -4.09
CA HIS A 175 28.61 -43.81 -4.62
C HIS A 175 29.28 -44.61 -3.50
N TYR A 176 29.82 -43.95 -2.48
CA TYR A 176 30.47 -44.62 -1.33
C TYR A 176 29.52 -45.52 -0.54
N LYS A 177 28.23 -45.15 -0.41
CA LYS A 177 27.22 -45.99 0.25
C LYS A 177 26.88 -47.24 -0.57
N GLY A 178 26.95 -47.17 -1.89
CA GLY A 178 26.70 -48.29 -2.80
C GLY A 178 27.82 -49.34 -2.83
N LEU A 179 29.04 -48.98 -2.42
CA LEU A 179 30.16 -49.92 -2.35
C LEU A 179 29.94 -50.92 -1.21
N THR A 180 30.06 -52.21 -1.50
CA THR A 180 29.90 -53.27 -0.50
C THR A 180 31.25 -53.72 0.04
N THR A 181 32.28 -53.78 -0.80
CA THR A 181 33.58 -54.34 -0.40
C THR A 181 34.48 -53.33 0.30
N VAL A 182 35.29 -53.82 1.24
CA VAL A 182 36.26 -53.00 2.00
C VAL A 182 37.35 -52.46 1.09
N LYS A 183 37.76 -53.24 0.07
CA LYS A 183 38.79 -52.88 -0.91
C LYS A 183 38.39 -51.66 -1.75
N GLU A 184 37.16 -51.63 -2.26
CA GLU A 184 36.62 -50.49 -3.02
C GLU A 184 36.53 -49.22 -2.16
N LYS A 185 36.05 -49.34 -0.92
CA LYS A 185 36.01 -48.21 0.02
C LYS A 185 37.40 -47.69 0.39
N ARG A 186 38.42 -48.54 0.36
CA ARG A 186 39.82 -48.16 0.59
C ARG A 186 40.40 -47.46 -0.64
N ALA A 187 40.13 -47.96 -1.84
CA ALA A 187 40.54 -47.35 -3.10
C ALA A 187 39.94 -45.93 -3.26
N LEU A 188 38.64 -45.77 -3.00
CA LEU A 188 38.01 -44.45 -3.05
C LEU A 188 38.64 -43.49 -2.02
N ARG A 189 38.96 -43.98 -0.82
CA ARG A 189 39.69 -43.20 0.20
C ARG A 189 41.08 -42.81 -0.26
N GLN A 190 41.82 -43.69 -0.93
CA GLN A 190 43.16 -43.42 -1.46
C GLN A 190 43.14 -42.35 -2.57
N VAL A 191 42.12 -42.33 -3.43
CA VAL A 191 41.96 -41.27 -4.45
C VAL A 191 41.86 -39.87 -3.82
N PHE A 192 41.22 -39.76 -2.65
CA PHE A 192 41.09 -38.49 -1.92
C PHE A 192 42.24 -38.21 -0.94
N HIS A 193 43.00 -39.23 -0.53
CA HIS A 193 44.13 -39.11 0.41
C HIS A 193 45.51 -39.19 -0.25
N GLY A 194 45.60 -39.46 -1.55
CA GLY A 194 46.85 -39.60 -2.28
C GLY A 194 47.65 -38.29 -2.35
N GLU A 195 48.96 -38.44 -2.54
CA GLU A 195 50.01 -37.39 -2.59
C GLU A 195 49.75 -36.27 -3.62
N ALA A 196 48.77 -36.43 -4.51
CA ALA A 196 48.47 -35.52 -5.61
C ALA A 196 47.63 -34.27 -5.23
N ILE A 197 47.09 -34.17 -4.00
CA ILE A 197 46.33 -32.98 -3.59
C ILE A 197 47.17 -32.15 -2.61
N PRO A 198 47.94 -31.13 -3.08
CA PRO A 198 48.75 -30.30 -2.21
C PRO A 198 47.87 -29.64 -1.15
N LYS A 199 48.38 -29.61 0.11
CA LYS A 199 47.87 -29.13 1.43
C LYS A 199 46.71 -28.11 1.48
N SER A 200 45.70 -28.24 0.64
CA SER A 200 44.55 -27.35 0.57
C SER A 200 43.58 -27.74 1.67
N LYS A 201 43.52 -26.91 2.71
CA LYS A 201 42.60 -27.05 3.85
C LYS A 201 41.14 -27.21 3.41
N MET A 202 40.77 -26.58 2.28
CA MET A 202 39.41 -26.62 1.74
C MET A 202 39.07 -27.95 1.06
N LYS A 203 40.00 -28.54 0.30
CA LYS A 203 39.80 -29.87 -0.31
C LYS A 203 39.74 -30.97 0.74
N THR A 204 40.58 -30.89 1.77
CA THR A 204 40.54 -31.82 2.91
C THR A 204 39.25 -31.71 3.72
N ALA A 205 38.68 -30.51 3.86
CA ALA A 205 37.37 -30.31 4.51
C ALA A 205 36.22 -30.98 3.72
N ILE A 206 36.18 -30.80 2.39
CA ILE A 206 35.18 -31.43 1.51
C ILE A 206 35.26 -32.97 1.59
N VAL A 207 36.48 -33.53 1.65
CA VAL A 207 36.69 -34.98 1.80
C VAL A 207 36.21 -35.50 3.17
N ARG A 208 36.48 -34.77 4.26
CA ARG A 208 36.01 -35.16 5.59
C ARG A 208 34.47 -35.11 5.70
N GLU A 209 33.86 -34.12 5.05
CA GLU A 209 32.40 -33.95 5.02
C GLU A 209 31.69 -34.99 4.14
N THR A 210 32.26 -35.33 2.98
CA THR A 210 31.72 -36.36 2.07
C THR A 210 31.75 -37.75 2.69
N LEU A 211 32.88 -38.12 3.27
CA LEU A 211 33.10 -39.41 3.91
C LEU A 211 32.49 -39.51 5.33
N GLY A 212 31.89 -38.43 5.84
CA GLY A 212 31.24 -38.41 7.15
C GLY A 212 32.19 -38.58 8.34
N ILE A 213 33.50 -38.36 8.13
CA ILE A 213 34.54 -38.54 9.15
C ILE A 213 34.28 -37.59 10.34
N ASP A 214 33.86 -36.36 10.06
CA ASP A 214 33.57 -35.37 11.11
C ASP A 214 32.28 -35.70 11.88
N GLN A 215 31.30 -36.35 11.26
CA GLN A 215 30.09 -36.81 11.95
C GLN A 215 30.40 -37.96 12.91
N LEU A 216 31.27 -38.89 12.51
CA LEU A 216 31.76 -39.98 13.36
C LEU A 216 32.54 -39.41 14.56
N LYS A 217 33.41 -38.43 14.31
CA LYS A 217 34.19 -37.77 15.38
C LYS A 217 33.29 -37.04 16.37
N ARG A 218 32.26 -36.32 15.90
CA ARG A 218 31.26 -35.66 16.77
C ARG A 218 30.45 -36.65 17.62
N LYS A 219 30.01 -37.77 17.02
CA LYS A 219 29.30 -38.83 17.77
C LYS A 219 30.19 -39.44 18.86
N LEU A 220 31.47 -39.69 18.57
CA LEU A 220 32.43 -40.17 19.55
C LEU A 220 32.67 -39.15 20.68
N THR A 221 32.77 -37.86 20.38
CA THR A 221 32.94 -36.83 21.42
C THR A 221 31.69 -36.65 22.28
N LEU A 222 30.48 -36.73 21.68
CA LEU A 222 29.22 -36.67 22.42
C LEU A 222 29.05 -37.87 23.34
N SER A 223 29.39 -39.07 22.84
CA SER A 223 29.41 -40.31 23.64
C SER A 223 30.43 -40.25 24.80
N LYS A 224 31.61 -39.66 24.58
CA LYS A 224 32.58 -39.44 25.65
C LYS A 224 32.08 -38.44 26.69
N LYS A 225 31.43 -37.35 26.25
CA LYS A 225 30.89 -36.32 27.15
C LYS A 225 29.71 -36.82 27.98
N SER A 226 28.84 -37.66 27.41
CA SER A 226 27.75 -38.30 28.15
C SER A 226 28.27 -39.32 29.17
N ARG A 227 29.34 -40.06 28.83
CA ARG A 227 30.00 -40.96 29.79
C ARG A 227 30.67 -40.21 30.93
N SER A 228 31.38 -39.11 30.64
CA SER A 228 32.02 -38.32 31.68
C SER A 228 31.01 -37.64 32.61
N SER A 229 29.86 -37.17 32.08
CA SER A 229 28.81 -36.60 32.94
C SER A 229 28.18 -37.66 33.84
N LEU A 230 27.97 -38.87 33.32
CA LEU A 230 27.37 -39.97 34.09
C LEU A 230 28.31 -40.47 35.19
N ILE A 231 29.62 -40.53 34.91
CA ILE A 231 30.64 -40.82 35.93
C ILE A 231 30.67 -39.72 37.00
N ALA A 232 30.61 -38.45 36.60
CA ALA A 232 30.59 -37.33 37.54
C ALA A 232 29.34 -37.32 38.44
N THR A 233 28.17 -37.66 37.89
CA THR A 233 26.94 -37.79 38.69
C THR A 233 27.02 -38.95 39.67
N MET A 234 27.53 -40.12 39.24
CA MET A 234 27.72 -41.26 40.14
C MET A 234 28.72 -40.93 41.26
N PHE A 235 29.79 -40.20 40.96
CA PHE A 235 30.78 -39.81 41.96
C PHE A 235 30.20 -38.85 43.02
N LEU A 236 29.38 -37.88 42.59
CA LEU A 236 28.69 -36.97 43.51
C LEU A 236 27.64 -37.70 44.37
N GLU A 237 27.00 -38.73 43.82
CA GLU A 237 26.02 -39.55 44.54
C GLU A 237 26.72 -40.37 45.63
N LEU A 238 27.86 -41.00 45.32
CA LEU A 238 28.69 -41.71 46.29
C LEU A 238 29.23 -40.80 47.40
N GLN A 239 29.64 -39.56 47.08
CA GLN A 239 30.05 -38.59 48.10
C GLN A 239 28.91 -38.24 49.06
N ARG A 240 27.70 -38.00 48.53
CA ARG A 240 26.50 -37.74 49.35
C ARG A 240 26.09 -38.92 50.21
N GLU A 241 26.34 -40.15 49.78
CA GLU A 241 26.09 -41.35 50.57
C GLU A 241 27.12 -41.49 51.71
N SER A 242 28.39 -41.16 51.46
CA SER A 242 29.45 -41.19 52.48
C SER A 242 29.28 -40.14 53.59
N GLU A 243 28.67 -38.99 53.30
CA GLU A 243 28.40 -37.93 54.29
C GLU A 243 27.20 -38.25 55.21
N LYS A 244 26.41 -39.27 54.88
CA LYS A 244 25.22 -39.67 55.65
C LYS A 244 25.49 -40.79 56.67
N LEU A 245 26.67 -41.40 56.63
CA LEU A 245 27.14 -42.42 57.57
C LEU A 245 28.02 -41.77 58.64
#